data_AF-A0A838FLK9-F1
#
_entry.id   AF-A0A838FLK9-F1
#
_cell.length_a   1.000
_cell.length_b   1.000
_cell.length_c   1.000
_cell.angle_alpha   90.00
_cell.angle_beta   90.00
_cell.angle_gamma   90.00
#
_symmetry.space_group_name_H-M   'P 1'
#
loop_
_entity.id
_entity.type
_entity.pdbx_description
1 polymer ?
#
loop_
_entity_poly.entity_id
_entity_poly.type
_entity_poly.pdbx_seq_one_letter_code
_entity_poly.pdbx_strand_id
1 'polypeptide(L)'
;MTMFIDEKLLARVMKITGIKTKTEAVEFALRETERKAKIARFVATETIAADEWRGAFDPAHDLAALRAAEKPASYRNKRGSR
;
A
#
# COMPACT_ATOMS: atom_id res chain seq x y z
N MET A 1 -3.41 -20.41 25.32
CA MET A 1 -4.34 -19.37 24.87
C MET A 1 -5.31 -20.01 23.90
N THR A 2 -6.62 -20.00 24.19
CA THR A 2 -7.64 -20.59 23.32
C THR A 2 -8.45 -19.45 22.72
N MET A 3 -8.50 -19.36 21.40
CA MET A 3 -9.15 -18.26 20.68
C MET A 3 -10.20 -18.85 19.74
N PHE A 4 -11.44 -18.40 19.87
CA PHE A 4 -12.54 -18.83 19.01
C PHE A 4 -12.58 -17.93 17.77
N ILE A 5 -12.24 -18.50 16.61
CA ILE A 5 -12.28 -17.82 15.30
C ILE A 5 -13.27 -18.54 14.39
N ASP A 6 -14.02 -17.78 13.61
CA ASP A 6 -14.74 -18.30 12.45
C ASP A 6 -13.73 -18.76 11.38
N GLU A 7 -13.56 -20.07 11.26
CA GLU A 7 -12.67 -20.72 10.30
C GLU A 7 -13.01 -20.38 8.84
N LYS A 8 -14.29 -20.13 8.52
CA LYS A 8 -14.69 -19.75 7.15
C LYS A 8 -14.20 -18.35 6.82
N LEU A 9 -14.29 -17.42 7.79
CA LEU A 9 -13.75 -16.07 7.63
C LEU A 9 -12.23 -16.11 7.48
N LEU A 10 -11.54 -16.87 8.34
CA LEU A 10 -10.10 -17.01 8.30
C LEU A 10 -9.61 -17.56 6.96
N ALA A 11 -10.26 -18.62 6.45
CA ALA A 11 -9.94 -19.20 5.15
C ALA A 11 -10.13 -18.21 3.99
N ARG A 12 -11.19 -17.38 4.02
CA ARG A 12 -11.39 -16.33 3.01
C ARG A 12 -10.30 -15.27 3.07
N VAL A 13 -9.93 -14.81 4.27
CA VAL A 13 -8.86 -13.82 4.45
C VAL A 13 -7.56 -14.37 3.90
N MET A 14 -7.16 -15.59 4.31
CA MET A 14 -5.95 -16.25 3.82
C MET A 14 -5.96 -16.42 2.29
N LYS A 15 -7.10 -16.78 1.69
CA LYS A 15 -7.24 -16.91 0.24
C LYS A 15 -7.06 -15.57 -0.50
N ILE A 16 -7.62 -14.48 0.02
CA ILE A 16 -7.56 -13.16 -0.60
C ILE A 16 -6.14 -12.56 -0.47
N THR A 17 -5.49 -12.73 0.68
CA THR A 17 -4.18 -12.14 0.95
C THR A 17 -3.01 -13.02 0.53
N GLY A 18 -3.24 -14.32 0.28
CA GLY A 18 -2.19 -15.30 0.01
C GLY A 18 -1.40 -15.73 1.26
N ILE A 19 -1.85 -15.35 2.46
CA ILE A 19 -1.19 -15.70 3.71
C ILE A 19 -1.34 -17.20 4.01
N LYS A 20 -0.24 -17.84 4.40
CA LYS A 20 -0.17 -19.31 4.52
C LYS A 20 -0.50 -19.82 5.91
N THR A 21 -0.34 -18.99 6.95
CA THR A 21 -0.55 -19.41 8.34
C THR A 21 -1.69 -18.65 9.01
N LYS A 22 -2.37 -19.32 9.95
CA LYS A 22 -3.45 -18.70 10.74
C LYS A 22 -2.93 -17.53 11.59
N THR A 23 -1.74 -17.67 12.15
CA THR A 23 -1.10 -16.64 12.98
C THR A 23 -0.82 -15.38 12.19
N GLU A 24 -0.21 -15.50 11.01
CA GLU A 24 0.05 -14.36 10.14
C GLU A 24 -1.25 -13.70 9.66
N ALA A 25 -2.29 -14.48 9.40
CA ALA A 25 -3.58 -13.93 8.97
C ALA A 25 -4.25 -13.11 10.09
N VAL A 26 -4.12 -13.57 11.34
CA VAL A 26 -4.59 -12.82 12.51
C VAL A 26 -3.75 -11.58 12.74
N GLU A 27 -2.41 -11.68 12.71
CA GLU A 27 -1.53 -10.52 12.85
C GLU A 27 -1.81 -9.46 11.77
N PHE A 28 -1.95 -9.89 10.52
CA PHE A 28 -2.31 -9.03 9.40
C PHE A 28 -3.64 -8.31 9.65
N ALA A 29 -4.67 -9.03 10.08
CA ALA A 29 -5.98 -8.45 10.36
C ALA A 29 -5.92 -7.37 11.47
N LEU A 30 -5.14 -7.62 12.54
CA LEU A 30 -4.95 -6.66 13.62
C LEU A 30 -4.22 -5.40 13.13
N ARG A 31 -3.12 -5.57 12.39
CA ARG A 31 -2.36 -4.44 11.82
C ARG A 31 -3.20 -3.62 10.84
N GLU A 32 -3.97 -4.27 9.98
CA GLU A 32 -4.84 -3.57 9.03
C GLU A 32 -5.96 -2.81 9.73
N THR A 33 -6.52 -3.36 10.81
CA THR A 33 -7.53 -2.67 11.61
C THR A 33 -6.94 -1.43 12.28
N GLU A 34 -5.74 -1.54 12.86
CA GLU A 34 -5.02 -0.39 13.42
C GLU A 34 -4.71 0.67 12.35
N ARG A 35 -4.22 0.24 11.17
CA ARG A 35 -3.90 1.14 10.05
C ARG A 35 -5.13 1.92 9.60
N LYS A 36 -6.28 1.25 9.44
CA LYS A 36 -7.54 1.90 9.07
C LYS A 36 -7.99 2.93 10.12
N ALA A 37 -7.87 2.60 11.41
CA ALA A 37 -8.20 3.54 12.48
C ALA A 37 -7.29 4.78 12.46
N LYS A 38 -5.98 4.61 12.24
CA LYS A 38 -5.04 5.73 12.11
C LYS A 38 -5.37 6.63 10.92
N ILE A 39 -5.67 6.04 9.76
CA ILE A 39 -6.06 6.80 8.56
C ILE A 39 -7.38 7.55 8.79
N ALA A 40 -8.39 6.88 9.34
CA ALA A 40 -9.68 7.52 9.63
C ALA A 40 -9.51 8.70 10.59
N ARG A 41 -8.70 8.54 11.64
CA ARG A 41 -8.37 9.62 12.58
C ARG A 41 -7.63 10.77 11.88
N PHE A 42 -6.62 10.46 11.06
CA PHE A 42 -5.88 11.46 10.30
C PHE A 42 -6.79 12.28 9.39
N VAL A 43 -7.59 11.62 8.56
CA VAL A 43 -8.55 12.28 7.64
C VAL A 43 -9.61 13.09 8.41
N ALA A 44 -10.03 12.64 9.59
CA ALA A 44 -10.99 13.37 10.41
C ALA A 44 -10.38 14.59 11.13
N THR A 45 -9.07 14.61 11.38
CA THR A 45 -8.39 15.67 12.15
C THR A 45 -7.79 16.73 11.23
N GLU A 46 -7.22 16.31 10.10
CA GLU A 46 -6.51 17.17 9.15
C GLU A 46 -7.46 17.52 7.99
N THR A 47 -8.31 18.53 8.18
CA THR A 47 -9.07 19.12 7.07
C THR A 47 -8.21 20.13 6.34
N ILE A 48 -7.38 19.66 5.42
CA ILE A 48 -6.72 20.53 4.44
C ILE A 48 -7.79 21.01 3.46
N ALA A 49 -7.91 22.34 3.30
CA ALA A 49 -8.90 22.93 2.40
C ALA A 49 -8.62 22.51 0.95
N ALA A 50 -9.67 22.36 0.14
CA ALA A 50 -9.54 21.96 -1.27
C ALA A 50 -8.61 22.89 -2.09
N ASP A 51 -8.54 24.17 -1.73
CA ASP A 51 -7.68 25.15 -2.39
C ASP A 51 -6.20 24.98 -2.00
N GLU A 52 -5.93 24.56 -0.77
CA GLU A 52 -4.59 24.24 -0.30
C GLU A 52 -4.05 22.97 -0.97
N TRP A 53 -4.91 21.96 -1.16
CA TRP A 53 -4.57 20.79 -1.98
C TRP A 53 -4.22 21.14 -3.43
N ARG A 54 -4.96 22.09 -4.03
CA ARG A 54 -4.68 22.56 -5.39
C ARG A 54 -3.36 23.33 -5.48
N GLY A 55 -3.02 24.08 -4.44
CA GLY A 55 -1.75 24.82 -4.35
C GLY A 55 -0.54 23.96 -3.97
N ALA A 56 -0.74 22.73 -3.50
CA ALA A 56 0.35 21.84 -3.07
C ALA A 56 1.21 21.31 -4.24
N PHE A 57 0.69 21.35 -5.47
CA PHE A 57 1.42 20.95 -6.67
C PHE A 57 1.91 22.18 -7.42
N ASP A 58 3.19 22.18 -7.80
CA ASP A 58 3.74 23.21 -8.69
C ASP A 58 3.01 23.14 -10.05
N PRO A 59 2.37 24.22 -10.51
CA PRO A 59 1.73 24.26 -11.82
C PRO A 59 2.68 23.94 -12.99
N ALA A 60 3.99 24.14 -12.80
CA ALA A 60 5.02 23.80 -13.78
C ALA A 60 5.44 22.31 -13.75
N HIS A 61 4.84 21.49 -12.88
CA HIS A 61 5.16 20.07 -12.76
C HIS A 61 4.59 19.24 -13.92
N ASP A 62 5.32 19.22 -15.05
CA ASP A 62 4.97 18.41 -16.21
C ASP A 62 5.56 16.99 -16.14
N LEU A 63 4.73 16.04 -15.70
CA LEU A 63 5.07 14.62 -15.64
C LEU A 63 5.43 14.02 -17.00
N ALA A 64 4.86 14.51 -18.10
CA ALA A 64 5.11 13.96 -19.44
C ALA A 64 6.51 14.37 -19.91
N ALA A 65 6.90 15.63 -19.71
CA ALA A 65 8.23 16.12 -20.01
C ALA A 65 9.31 15.39 -19.19
N LEU A 66 9.07 15.20 -17.89
CA LEU A 66 10.02 14.50 -17.00
C LEU A 66 10.23 13.04 -17.42
N ARG A 67 9.16 12.32 -17.78
CA ARG A 67 9.26 10.93 -18.27
C ARG A 67 9.93 10.84 -19.63
N ALA A 68 9.69 11.79 -20.52
CA ALA A 68 10.36 11.84 -21.82
C ALA A 68 11.86 12.13 -21.70
N ALA A 69 12.24 12.96 -20.72
CA ALA A 69 13.63 13.26 -20.40
C ALA A 69 14.33 12.15 -19.58
N GLU A 70 13.59 11.17 -19.06
CA GLU A 70 14.13 10.07 -18.29
C GLU A 70 15.00 9.18 -19.19
N LYS A 71 16.29 9.08 -18.85
CA LYS A 71 17.22 8.22 -19.59
C LYS A 71 16.85 6.76 -19.32
N PRO A 72 16.65 5.93 -20.36
CA PRO A 72 16.33 4.52 -20.15
C PRO A 72 17.48 3.85 -19.39
N ALA A 73 17.13 3.12 -18.32
CA ALA A 73 18.11 2.33 -17.59
C ALA A 73 18.71 1.27 -18.52
N SER A 74 20.04 1.27 -18.65
CA SER A 74 20.77 0.24 -19.40
C SER A 74 20.82 -1.03 -18.57
N TYR A 75 19.76 -1.84 -18.65
CA TYR A 75 19.77 -3.21 -18.16
C TYR A 75 20.60 -4.05 -19.14
N ARG A 76 21.94 -3.95 -19.06
CA ARG A 76 22.81 -4.83 -19.82
C ARG A 76 22.61 -6.24 -19.30
N ASN A 77 21.91 -7.06 -20.08
CA ASN A 77 21.81 -8.50 -19.90
C ASN A 77 23.23 -9.09 -19.76
N LYS A 78 23.72 -9.30 -18.53
CA LYS A 78 24.73 -10.31 -18.28
C LYS A 78 24.05 -11.65 -18.57
N ARG A 79 24.03 -12.04 -19.84
CA ARG A 79 23.84 -13.45 -20.23
C ARG A 79 24.85 -14.23 -19.39
N GLY A 80 24.36 -15.05 -18.46
CA GLY A 80 25.19 -15.90 -17.64
C GLY A 80 26.12 -16.69 -18.56
N SER A 81 27.43 -16.60 -18.31
CA SER A 81 28.37 -17.54 -18.90
C SER A 81 28.04 -18.91 -18.34
N ARG A 82 27.73 -19.85 -19.23
CA ARG A 82 27.74 -21.28 -18.95
C ARG A 82 29.13 -21.73 -18.52
#